data_AF-A0A814V2M9-F1
#
_entry.id   AF-A0A814V2M9-F1
#
_cell.length_a   1.000
_cell.length_b   1.000
_cell.length_c   1.000
_cell.angle_alpha   90.00
_cell.angle_beta   90.00
_cell.angle_gamma   90.00
#
_symmetry.space_group_name_H-M   'P 1'
#
loop_
_entity.id
_entity.type
_entity.pdbx_description
1 polymer ?
#
loop_
_entity_poly.entity_id
_entity_poly.type
_entity_poly.pdbx_seq_one_letter_code
_entity_poly.pdbx_strand_id
1 'polypeptide(L)'
;MELLKIAYNINLYFIPIIIIFGIIGNILNIFIFTRPALHRSCSIYFLAGSFNGLIILIFGTLNNWFSQILPVLNPIGTSLSYCRFLSYFIYVIYNLAPYFTACITIDRFLSSCPDANLRRLSSRPQTAYIVIPIVIFMTSIAYIHMPIRYTIIRSICQPQPGFYANFFPFFTTGYYFFAIILIIIFGLGTSYNIRNRRQRIQPLVNTNAIVERRRARGDAQLLIILF
;
A
#
# COMPACT_ATOMS: atom_id res chain seq x y z
N MET A 1 -27.38 -12.66 -20.27
CA MET A 1 -26.42 -13.64 -20.82
C MET A 1 -25.24 -12.96 -21.52
N GLU A 2 -25.45 -11.86 -22.25
CA GLU A 2 -24.35 -11.14 -22.91
C GLU A 2 -23.36 -10.48 -21.95
N LEU A 3 -23.83 -9.87 -20.86
CA LEU A 3 -22.97 -9.28 -19.82
C LEU A 3 -21.98 -10.29 -19.21
N LEU A 4 -22.42 -11.54 -19.02
CA LEU A 4 -21.57 -12.61 -18.49
C LEU A 4 -20.46 -13.01 -19.47
N LYS A 5 -20.77 -13.04 -20.78
CA LYS A 5 -19.78 -13.32 -21.83
C LYS A 5 -18.75 -12.19 -21.95
N ILE A 6 -19.20 -10.94 -21.85
CA ILE A 6 -18.32 -9.77 -21.87
C ILE A 6 -17.38 -9.80 -20.64
N ALA A 7 -17.92 -10.01 -19.44
CA ALA A 7 -17.12 -10.10 -18.22
C ALA A 7 -16.10 -11.26 -18.28
N TYR A 8 -16.50 -12.42 -18.80
CA TYR A 8 -15.62 -13.56 -19.00
C TYR A 8 -14.46 -13.23 -19.95
N ASN A 9 -14.74 -12.64 -21.11
CA ASN A 9 -13.70 -12.27 -22.08
C ASN A 9 -12.73 -11.22 -21.51
N ILE A 10 -13.25 -10.22 -20.79
CA ILE A 10 -12.41 -9.21 -20.14
C ILE A 10 -11.46 -9.88 -19.13
N ASN A 11 -11.99 -10.74 -18.25
CA ASN A 11 -11.17 -11.44 -17.26
C ASN A 11 -10.13 -12.37 -17.92
N LEU A 12 -10.50 -13.04 -19.00
CA LEU A 12 -9.62 -13.96 -19.71
C LEU A 12 -8.36 -13.27 -20.22
N TYR A 13 -8.47 -12.08 -20.81
CA TYR A 13 -7.35 -11.36 -21.42
C TYR A 13 -6.68 -10.35 -20.50
N PHE A 14 -7.44 -9.66 -19.64
CA PHE A 14 -6.92 -8.56 -18.84
C PHE A 14 -6.19 -9.05 -17.58
N ILE A 15 -6.67 -10.13 -16.95
CA ILE A 15 -6.04 -10.65 -15.72
C ILE A 15 -4.60 -11.15 -15.97
N PRO A 16 -4.27 -11.89 -17.04
CA PRO A 16 -2.89 -12.28 -17.36
C PRO A 16 -1.95 -11.08 -17.53
N ILE A 17 -2.44 -10.01 -18.17
CA ILE A 17 -1.68 -8.77 -18.35
C ILE A 17 -1.36 -8.16 -16.98
N ILE A 18 -2.36 -8.05 -16.10
CA ILE A 18 -2.15 -7.58 -14.71
C ILE A 18 -1.14 -8.45 -13.96
N ILE A 19 -1.22 -9.78 -14.11
CA ILE A 19 -0.29 -10.72 -13.45
C ILE A 19 1.14 -10.49 -13.93
N ILE A 20 1.37 -10.42 -15.24
CA ILE A 20 2.72 -10.25 -15.81
C ILE A 20 3.33 -8.92 -15.38
N PHE A 21 2.64 -7.80 -15.63
CA PHE A 21 3.14 -6.47 -15.27
C PHE A 21 3.23 -6.29 -13.76
N GLY A 22 2.30 -6.86 -13.00
CA GLY A 22 2.32 -6.84 -11.54
C GLY A 22 3.51 -7.59 -10.97
N ILE A 23 3.85 -8.78 -11.48
CA ILE A 23 5.01 -9.55 -11.02
C ILE A 23 6.29 -8.76 -11.32
N ILE A 24 6.45 -8.28 -12.55
CA ILE A 24 7.63 -7.49 -12.96
C ILE A 24 7.76 -6.25 -12.06
N GLY A 25 6.68 -5.49 -11.87
CA GLY A 25 6.69 -4.27 -11.07
C GLY A 25 7.06 -4.53 -9.60
N ASN A 26 6.48 -5.56 -8.98
CA ASN A 26 6.79 -5.89 -7.58
C ASN A 26 8.23 -6.42 -7.41
N ILE A 27 8.73 -7.22 -8.35
CA ILE A 27 10.14 -7.68 -8.33
C ILE A 27 11.10 -6.51 -8.45
N LEU A 28 10.86 -5.59 -9.39
CA LEU A 28 11.69 -4.39 -9.54
C LEU A 28 11.67 -3.52 -8.29
N ASN A 29 10.50 -3.34 -7.66
CA ASN A 29 10.38 -2.62 -6.39
C ASN A 29 11.20 -3.29 -5.28
N ILE A 30 11.18 -4.63 -5.16
CA ILE A 30 12.00 -5.36 -4.19
C ILE A 30 13.48 -5.08 -4.42
N PHE A 31 13.97 -5.15 -5.66
CA PHE A 31 15.37 -4.85 -5.99
C PHE A 31 15.75 -3.40 -5.68
N ILE A 32 14.85 -2.44 -5.91
CA ILE A 32 15.09 -1.02 -5.62
C ILE A 32 15.13 -0.79 -4.11
N PHE A 33 14.13 -1.23 -3.36
CA PHE A 33 13.98 -0.91 -1.94
C PHE A 33 14.89 -1.72 -1.02
N THR A 34 15.52 -2.79 -1.52
CA THR A 34 16.55 -3.54 -0.78
C THR A 34 17.91 -2.83 -0.78
N ARG A 35 18.11 -1.80 -1.61
CA ARG A 35 19.39 -1.07 -1.67
C ARG A 35 19.70 -0.35 -0.35
N PRO A 36 20.92 -0.47 0.21
CA PRO A 36 21.29 0.17 1.47
C PRO A 36 21.06 1.68 1.51
N ALA A 37 21.25 2.37 0.38
CA ALA A 37 21.01 3.81 0.24
C ALA A 37 19.56 4.24 0.53
N LEU A 38 18.61 3.31 0.41
CA LEU A 38 17.18 3.55 0.63
C LEU A 38 16.69 2.97 1.96
N HIS A 39 17.56 2.43 2.82
CA HIS A 39 17.17 1.74 4.05
C HIS A 39 16.61 2.70 5.11
N ARG A 40 15.32 3.03 4.98
CA ARG A 40 14.51 3.86 5.88
C ARG A 40 13.17 3.18 6.11
N SER A 41 12.44 3.59 7.16
CA SER A 41 11.13 3.03 7.51
C SER A 41 10.17 2.97 6.31
N CYS A 42 10.03 4.07 5.57
CA CYS A 42 9.18 4.11 4.39
C CYS A 42 9.51 3.03 3.34
N SER A 43 10.80 2.80 3.06
CA SER A 43 11.23 1.83 2.05
C SER A 43 10.95 0.40 2.49
N ILE A 44 11.02 0.13 3.79
CA ILE A 44 10.66 -1.17 4.36
C ILE A 44 9.16 -1.44 4.22
N TYR A 45 8.30 -0.42 4.42
CA TYR A 45 6.86 -0.57 4.14
C TYR A 45 6.58 -0.82 2.66
N PHE A 46 7.28 -0.14 1.74
CA PHE A 46 7.19 -0.41 0.31
C PHE A 46 7.66 -1.82 -0.05
N LEU A 47 8.73 -2.29 0.58
CA LEU A 47 9.24 -3.65 0.41
C LEU A 47 8.21 -4.69 0.86
N ALA A 48 7.63 -4.52 2.05
CA ALA A 48 6.57 -5.38 2.57
C ALA A 48 5.33 -5.37 1.67
N GLY A 49 4.92 -4.20 1.20
CA GLY A 49 3.84 -4.06 0.22
C GLY A 49 4.14 -4.78 -1.10
N SER A 50 5.40 -4.77 -1.57
CA SER A 50 5.80 -5.44 -2.80
C SER A 50 5.80 -6.97 -2.66
N PHE A 51 6.28 -7.49 -1.53
CA PHE A 51 6.15 -8.92 -1.20
C PHE A 51 4.67 -9.33 -1.11
N ASN A 52 3.85 -8.54 -0.42
CA ASN A 52 2.41 -8.78 -0.34
C ASN A 52 1.76 -8.77 -1.74
N GLY A 53 2.17 -7.83 -2.61
CA GLY A 53 1.74 -7.78 -4.01
C GLY A 53 2.06 -9.05 -4.78
N LEU A 54 3.26 -9.60 -4.64
CA LEU A 54 3.62 -10.90 -5.26
C LEU A 54 2.76 -12.05 -4.73
N ILE A 55 2.53 -12.10 -3.41
CA ILE A 55 1.69 -13.12 -2.79
C ILE A 55 0.25 -13.01 -3.32
N ILE A 56 -0.31 -11.81 -3.42
CA ILE A 56 -1.64 -11.58 -4.01
C ILE A 56 -1.70 -12.10 -5.45
N LEU A 57 -0.71 -11.76 -6.27
CA LEU A 57 -0.71 -12.13 -7.68
C LEU A 57 -0.60 -13.64 -7.87
N ILE A 58 0.28 -14.31 -7.13
CA ILE A 58 0.53 -15.74 -7.24
C ILE A 58 -0.59 -16.56 -6.58
N PHE A 59 -0.97 -16.25 -5.34
CA PHE A 59 -1.90 -17.07 -4.58
C PHE A 59 -3.36 -16.64 -4.72
N GLY A 60 -3.62 -15.36 -4.95
CA GLY A 60 -4.96 -14.83 -5.12
C GLY A 60 -5.38 -14.81 -6.58
N THR A 61 -4.78 -13.90 -7.34
CA THR A 61 -5.21 -13.56 -8.71
C THR A 61 -4.99 -14.71 -9.67
N LEU A 62 -3.81 -15.35 -9.66
CA LEU A 62 -3.50 -16.47 -10.56
C LEU A 62 -4.38 -17.69 -10.28
N ASN A 63 -4.57 -18.08 -9.01
CA ASN A 63 -5.46 -19.18 -8.66
C ASN A 63 -6.92 -18.90 -9.04
N ASN A 64 -7.39 -17.68 -8.84
CA ASN A 64 -8.75 -17.28 -9.23
C ASN A 64 -8.91 -17.34 -10.76
N TRP A 65 -7.94 -16.81 -11.51
CA TRP A 65 -7.93 -16.89 -12.96
C TRP A 65 -7.92 -18.33 -13.49
N PHE A 66 -7.06 -19.19 -12.94
CA PHE A 66 -7.06 -20.63 -13.28
C PHE A 66 -8.41 -21.29 -12.94
N SER A 67 -9.00 -20.96 -11.80
CA SER A 67 -10.31 -21.48 -11.39
C SER A 67 -11.44 -21.06 -12.33
N GLN A 68 -11.34 -19.90 -12.98
CA GLN A 68 -12.32 -19.43 -13.97
C GLN A 68 -12.19 -20.15 -15.31
N ILE A 69 -10.96 -20.47 -15.74
CA ILE A 69 -10.71 -21.13 -17.04
C ILE A 69 -10.87 -22.64 -16.95
N LEU A 70 -10.45 -23.25 -15.83
CA LEU A 70 -10.46 -24.69 -15.60
C LEU A 70 -11.25 -25.02 -14.32
N PRO A 71 -12.58 -24.82 -14.31
CA PRO A 71 -13.40 -25.02 -13.12
C PRO A 71 -13.40 -26.47 -12.61
N VAL A 72 -13.13 -27.46 -13.49
CA VAL A 72 -13.01 -28.88 -13.14
C VAL A 72 -11.81 -29.17 -12.23
N LEU A 73 -10.77 -28.33 -12.29
CA LEU A 73 -9.54 -28.47 -11.53
C LEU A 73 -9.56 -27.68 -10.21
N ASN A 74 -10.70 -27.09 -9.82
CA ASN A 74 -10.77 -26.22 -8.65
C ASN A 74 -10.99 -27.02 -7.33
N PRO A 75 -9.97 -27.20 -6.48
CA PRO A 75 -10.10 -27.93 -5.22
C PRO A 75 -10.87 -27.16 -4.14
N ILE A 76 -11.21 -25.88 -4.37
CA ILE A 76 -11.94 -25.04 -3.40
C ILE A 76 -13.33 -25.60 -3.09
N GLY A 77 -13.97 -26.24 -4.08
CA GLY A 77 -15.29 -26.84 -3.92
C GLY A 77 -15.30 -28.23 -3.27
N THR A 78 -14.12 -28.86 -3.08
CA THR A 78 -14.04 -30.28 -2.69
C THR A 78 -13.72 -30.49 -1.21
N SER A 79 -12.97 -29.58 -0.58
CA SER A 79 -12.61 -29.67 0.83
C SER A 79 -13.01 -28.42 1.60
N LEU A 80 -13.89 -28.58 2.60
CA LEU A 80 -14.37 -27.50 3.45
C LEU A 80 -13.23 -26.81 4.21
N SER A 81 -12.28 -27.60 4.73
CA SER A 81 -11.09 -27.06 5.42
C SER A 81 -10.22 -26.23 4.49
N TYR A 82 -10.03 -26.69 3.25
CA TYR A 82 -9.26 -25.97 2.24
C TYR A 82 -9.96 -24.65 1.83
N CYS A 83 -11.27 -24.70 1.56
CA CYS A 83 -12.11 -23.52 1.30
C CYS A 83 -11.97 -22.45 2.39
N ARG A 84 -12.10 -22.86 3.66
CA ARG A 84 -12.01 -21.99 4.83
C ARG A 84 -10.64 -21.35 4.97
N PHE A 85 -9.58 -22.15 4.92
CA PHE A 85 -8.21 -21.68 5.08
C PHE A 85 -7.79 -20.76 3.93
N LEU A 86 -8.02 -21.18 2.68
CA LEU A 86 -7.62 -20.40 1.52
C LEU A 86 -8.40 -19.09 1.44
N SER A 87 -9.72 -19.09 1.69
CA SER A 87 -10.51 -17.87 1.74
C SER A 87 -9.98 -16.92 2.81
N TYR A 88 -9.75 -17.40 4.02
CA TYR A 88 -9.16 -16.60 5.09
C TYR A 88 -7.81 -15.99 4.68
N PHE A 89 -6.89 -16.82 4.18
CA PHE A 89 -5.55 -16.39 3.76
C PHE A 89 -5.61 -15.32 2.67
N ILE A 90 -6.40 -15.54 1.61
CA ILE A 90 -6.59 -14.59 0.53
C ILE A 90 -7.13 -13.27 1.07
N TYR A 91 -8.21 -13.29 1.85
CA TYR A 91 -8.80 -12.06 2.36
C TYR A 91 -7.84 -11.27 3.26
N VAL A 92 -7.08 -11.94 4.13
CA VAL A 92 -6.05 -11.26 4.95
C VAL A 92 -5.04 -10.54 4.06
N ILE A 93 -4.48 -11.23 3.05
CA ILE A 93 -3.41 -10.66 2.20
C ILE A 93 -3.93 -9.52 1.31
N TYR A 94 -5.12 -9.67 0.72
CA TYR A 94 -5.74 -8.59 -0.07
C TYR A 94 -6.01 -7.35 0.78
N ASN A 95 -6.35 -7.53 2.06
CA ASN A 95 -6.61 -6.43 2.98
C ASN A 95 -5.33 -5.83 3.57
N LEU A 96 -4.18 -6.52 3.53
CA LEU A 96 -2.91 -5.93 3.98
C LEU A 96 -2.40 -4.82 3.06
N ALA A 97 -2.65 -4.93 1.75
CA ALA A 97 -2.17 -3.98 0.75
C ALA A 97 -2.51 -2.51 1.09
N PRO A 98 -3.79 -2.12 1.30
CA PRO A 98 -4.12 -0.73 1.65
C PRO A 98 -3.57 -0.30 3.01
N TYR A 99 -3.37 -1.21 3.97
CA TYR A 99 -2.77 -0.85 5.26
C TYR A 99 -1.26 -0.63 5.16
N PHE A 100 -0.55 -1.34 4.28
CA PHE A 100 0.84 -0.99 3.97
C PHE A 100 0.93 0.38 3.28
N THR A 101 -0.02 0.71 2.39
CA THR A 101 -0.12 2.07 1.83
C THR A 101 -0.43 3.12 2.91
N ALA A 102 -1.32 2.81 3.86
CA ALA A 102 -1.57 3.68 5.01
C ALA A 102 -0.29 3.89 5.85
N CYS A 103 0.48 2.83 6.13
CA CYS A 103 1.76 2.93 6.83
C CYS A 103 2.77 3.82 6.08
N ILE A 104 2.85 3.69 4.75
CA ILE A 104 3.69 4.54 3.90
C ILE A 104 3.28 6.02 4.01
N THR A 105 1.97 6.30 3.92
CA THR A 105 1.47 7.69 3.98
C THR A 105 1.63 8.29 5.38
N ILE A 106 1.43 7.51 6.44
CA ILE A 106 1.71 7.93 7.82
C ILE A 106 3.21 8.21 8.01
N ASP A 107 4.09 7.33 7.53
CA ASP A 107 5.54 7.54 7.63
C ASP A 107 5.97 8.82 6.90
N ARG A 108 5.40 9.08 5.72
CA ARG A 108 5.63 10.32 4.96
C ARG A 108 5.12 11.54 5.71
N PHE A 109 3.95 11.46 6.34
CA PHE A 109 3.44 12.52 7.19
C PHE A 109 4.41 12.82 8.33
N LEU A 110 4.81 11.80 9.10
CA LEU A 110 5.77 11.94 10.20
C LEU A 110 7.10 12.54 9.74
N SER A 111 7.60 12.14 8.56
CA SER A 111 8.83 12.70 7.99
C SER A 111 8.71 14.21 7.67
N SER A 112 7.50 14.67 7.32
CA SER A 112 7.22 16.05 6.95
C SER A 112 6.93 16.96 8.16
N CYS A 113 6.59 16.36 9.32
CA CYS A 113 6.23 17.08 10.53
C CYS A 113 7.33 18.06 10.99
N PRO A 114 6.96 19.20 11.59
CA PRO A 114 7.92 20.15 12.16
C PRO A 114 8.62 19.59 13.40
N ASP A 115 7.95 18.73 14.17
CA ASP A 115 8.48 18.09 15.36
C ASP A 115 9.61 17.09 15.02
N ALA A 116 10.78 17.31 15.63
CA ALA A 116 11.96 16.48 15.45
C ALA A 116 11.78 15.05 15.99
N ASN A 117 11.01 14.86 17.06
CA ASN A 117 10.73 13.55 17.63
C ASN A 117 9.89 12.71 16.68
N LEU A 118 8.81 13.28 16.13
CA LEU A 118 7.96 12.60 15.15
C LEU A 118 8.74 12.23 13.88
N ARG A 119 9.58 13.14 13.37
CA ARG A 119 10.43 12.87 12.21
C ARG A 119 11.46 11.77 12.46
N ARG A 120 11.95 11.64 13.70
CA ARG A 120 12.90 10.60 14.10
C ARG A 120 12.27 9.21 14.01
N LEU A 121 10.97 9.05 14.28
CA LEU A 121 10.29 7.76 14.12
C LEU A 121 10.33 7.25 12.66
N SER A 122 10.06 8.13 11.69
CA SER A 122 10.13 7.78 10.25
C SER A 122 11.57 7.54 9.76
N SER A 123 12.56 8.15 10.40
CA SER A 123 13.96 7.96 10.04
C SER A 123 14.54 6.61 10.49
N ARG A 124 13.87 5.91 11.42
CA ARG A 124 14.37 4.70 12.07
C ARG A 124 13.75 3.42 11.49
N PRO A 125 14.50 2.62 10.70
CA PRO A 125 13.95 1.42 10.04
C PRO A 125 13.35 0.40 11.02
N GLN A 126 13.84 0.37 12.26
CA GLN A 126 13.32 -0.45 13.37
C GLN A 126 11.81 -0.24 13.60
N THR A 127 11.30 0.99 13.41
CA THR A 127 9.88 1.28 13.54
C THR A 127 9.06 0.43 12.56
N ALA A 128 9.51 0.31 11.31
CA ALA A 128 8.81 -0.46 10.30
C ALA A 128 8.81 -1.96 10.61
N TYR A 129 9.93 -2.50 11.10
CA TYR A 129 10.02 -3.91 11.51
C TYR A 129 9.10 -4.28 12.69
N ILE A 130 8.71 -3.29 13.51
CA ILE A 130 7.74 -3.48 14.60
C ILE A 130 6.30 -3.31 14.08
N VAL A 131 6.05 -2.29 13.26
CA VAL A 131 4.69 -1.96 12.78
C VAL A 131 4.15 -3.01 11.79
N ILE A 132 4.98 -3.53 10.89
CA ILE A 132 4.56 -4.54 9.90
C ILE A 132 3.94 -5.77 10.54
N PRO A 133 4.58 -6.48 11.50
CA PRO A 133 3.99 -7.66 12.12
C PRO A 133 2.74 -7.30 12.93
N ILE A 134 2.66 -6.11 13.54
CA ILE A 134 1.44 -5.65 14.23
C ILE A 134 0.29 -5.52 13.23
N VAL A 135 0.49 -4.90 12.07
CA VAL A 135 -0.53 -4.75 11.02
C VAL A 135 -0.97 -6.11 10.47
N ILE A 136 -0.02 -7.02 10.24
CA ILE A 136 -0.30 -8.41 9.83
C ILE A 136 -1.16 -9.11 10.88
N PHE A 137 -0.77 -9.02 12.15
CA PHE A 137 -1.48 -9.64 13.26
C PHE A 137 -2.89 -9.08 13.46
N MET A 138 -3.04 -7.75 13.45
CA MET A 138 -4.35 -7.08 13.56
C MET A 138 -5.29 -7.46 12.41
N THR A 139 -4.78 -7.49 11.18
CA THR A 139 -5.57 -7.91 10.01
C THR A 139 -5.95 -9.39 10.10
N SER A 140 -5.03 -10.24 10.57
CA SER A 140 -5.29 -11.67 10.78
C SER A 140 -6.40 -11.90 11.81
N ILE A 141 -6.35 -11.19 12.95
CA ILE A 141 -7.40 -11.25 13.97
C ILE A 141 -8.73 -10.73 13.42
N ALA A 142 -8.72 -9.63 12.68
CA ALA A 142 -9.92 -9.03 12.11
C ALA A 142 -10.73 -10.05 11.27
N TYR A 143 -10.05 -10.95 10.56
CA TYR A 143 -10.66 -11.94 9.69
C TYR A 143 -10.80 -13.35 10.29
N ILE A 144 -10.53 -13.52 11.60
CA ILE A 144 -10.54 -14.84 12.28
C ILE A 144 -11.91 -15.54 12.25
N HIS A 145 -13.00 -14.82 11.97
CA HIS A 145 -14.32 -15.40 11.82
C HIS A 145 -14.47 -16.22 10.53
N MET A 146 -13.63 -16.03 9.51
CA MET A 146 -13.78 -16.68 8.20
C MET A 146 -13.56 -18.19 8.24
N PRO A 147 -12.49 -18.74 8.88
CA PRO A 147 -12.30 -20.18 8.97
C PRO A 147 -13.46 -20.93 9.62
N ILE A 148 -14.32 -20.25 10.39
CA ILE A 148 -15.47 -20.84 11.08
C ILE A 148 -16.75 -20.69 10.23
N ARG A 149 -16.95 -19.51 9.64
CA ARG A 149 -18.21 -19.09 9.02
C ARG A 149 -18.28 -19.27 7.51
N TYR A 150 -17.23 -19.82 6.87
CA TYR A 150 -17.29 -20.21 5.46
C TYR A 150 -17.81 -21.64 5.30
N THR A 151 -18.60 -21.84 4.23
CA THR A 151 -19.22 -23.12 3.90
C THR A 151 -19.17 -23.37 2.39
N ILE A 152 -19.42 -24.62 1.98
CA ILE A 152 -19.53 -25.02 0.59
C ILE A 152 -21.01 -25.29 0.29
N ILE A 153 -21.58 -24.54 -0.64
CA ILE A 153 -22.95 -24.75 -1.14
C ILE A 153 -22.86 -24.86 -2.65
N ARG A 154 -23.36 -25.95 -3.22
CA ARG A 154 -23.30 -26.24 -4.67
C ARG A 154 -21.87 -26.14 -5.24
N SER A 155 -20.90 -26.72 -4.52
CA SER A 155 -19.47 -26.70 -4.88
C SER A 155 -18.83 -25.30 -4.92
N ILE A 156 -19.50 -24.29 -4.37
CA ILE A 156 -18.98 -22.92 -4.26
C ILE A 156 -18.69 -22.61 -2.80
N CYS A 157 -17.45 -22.19 -2.54
CA CYS A 157 -16.99 -21.71 -1.24
C CYS A 157 -17.49 -20.28 -1.00
N GLN A 158 -18.36 -20.11 -0.01
CA GLN A 158 -19.02 -18.82 0.24
C GLN A 158 -19.30 -18.60 1.73
N PRO A 159 -19.58 -17.35 2.15
CA PRO A 159 -20.05 -17.06 3.50
C PRO A 159 -21.30 -17.88 3.85
N GLN A 160 -21.39 -18.34 5.10
CA GLN A 160 -22.57 -19.04 5.60
C GLN A 160 -23.82 -18.18 5.40
N PRO A 161 -24.92 -18.73 4.84
CA PRO A 161 -26.16 -18.01 4.62
C PRO A 161 -26.80 -17.56 5.95
N GLY A 162 -27.64 -16.53 5.88
CA GLY A 162 -28.26 -15.89 7.04
C GLY A 162 -27.58 -14.57 7.40
N PHE A 163 -27.50 -14.24 8.69
CA PHE A 163 -26.94 -12.97 9.17
C PHE A 163 -25.50 -12.72 8.69
N TYR A 164 -24.66 -13.76 8.67
CA TYR A 164 -23.25 -13.63 8.31
C TYR A 164 -23.04 -13.20 6.85
N ALA A 165 -23.92 -13.62 5.93
CA ALA A 165 -23.86 -13.22 4.52
C ALA A 165 -24.04 -11.71 4.32
N ASN A 166 -24.76 -11.03 5.22
CA ASN A 166 -24.92 -9.56 5.20
C ASN A 166 -23.85 -8.85 6.03
N PHE A 167 -23.46 -9.42 7.17
CA PHE A 167 -22.40 -8.88 8.03
C PHE A 167 -21.05 -8.82 7.30
N PHE A 168 -20.69 -9.88 6.58
CA PHE A 168 -19.39 -10.01 5.93
C PHE A 168 -19.05 -8.88 4.92
N PRO A 169 -19.89 -8.57 3.91
CA PRO A 169 -19.61 -7.49 2.98
C PRO A 169 -19.58 -6.12 3.67
N PHE A 170 -20.45 -5.88 4.66
CA PHE A 170 -20.44 -4.65 5.44
C PHE A 170 -19.13 -4.48 6.22
N PHE A 171 -18.69 -5.52 6.92
CA PHE A 171 -17.43 -5.54 7.67
C PHE A 171 -16.22 -5.30 6.77
N THR A 172 -16.09 -6.07 5.69
CA THR A 172 -14.96 -5.94 4.76
C THR A 172 -14.91 -4.56 4.12
N THR A 173 -16.06 -4.04 3.69
CA THR A 173 -16.18 -2.71 3.09
C THR A 173 -15.81 -1.62 4.11
N GLY A 174 -16.30 -1.70 5.34
CA GLY A 174 -15.92 -0.79 6.42
C GLY A 174 -14.42 -0.82 6.72
N TYR A 175 -13.82 -2.01 6.75
CA TYR A 175 -12.38 -2.20 6.96
C TYR A 175 -11.54 -1.57 5.84
N TYR A 176 -11.98 -1.66 4.58
CA TYR A 176 -11.35 -0.99 3.45
C TYR A 176 -11.48 0.54 3.53
N PHE A 177 -12.68 1.04 3.85
CA PHE A 177 -12.91 2.49 4.00
C PHE A 177 -12.04 3.09 5.10
N PHE A 178 -11.85 2.38 6.21
CA PHE A 178 -10.97 2.84 7.28
C PHE A 178 -9.54 3.08 6.77
N ALA A 179 -8.96 2.14 6.02
CA ALA A 179 -7.64 2.32 5.43
C ALA A 179 -7.58 3.51 4.45
N ILE A 180 -8.61 3.69 3.62
CA ILE A 180 -8.70 4.82 2.68
C ILE A 180 -8.77 6.16 3.43
N ILE A 181 -9.56 6.24 4.50
CA ILE A 181 -9.66 7.45 5.34
C ILE A 181 -8.29 7.80 5.92
N LEU A 182 -7.54 6.82 6.44
CA LEU A 182 -6.17 7.05 6.93
C LEU A 182 -5.27 7.59 5.82
N ILE A 183 -5.26 6.96 4.64
CA ILE A 183 -4.47 7.38 3.48
C ILE A 183 -4.78 8.84 3.11
N ILE A 184 -6.06 9.21 3.06
CA ILE A 184 -6.49 10.57 2.69
C ILE A 184 -6.07 11.58 3.76
N ILE A 185 -6.35 11.32 5.04
CA ILE A 185 -6.03 12.24 6.14
C ILE A 185 -4.51 12.50 6.19
N PHE A 186 -3.71 11.45 6.22
CA PHE A 186 -2.25 11.59 6.32
C PHE A 186 -1.63 12.07 5.01
N GLY A 187 -2.20 11.73 3.85
CA GLY A 187 -1.79 12.25 2.54
C GLY A 187 -2.00 13.75 2.40
N LEU A 188 -3.18 14.25 2.81
CA LEU A 188 -3.48 15.69 2.85
C LEU A 188 -2.59 16.42 3.86
N GLY A 189 -2.41 15.84 5.05
CA GLY A 189 -1.49 16.37 6.07
C GLY A 189 -0.05 16.49 5.57
N THR A 190 0.44 15.47 4.85
CA THR A 190 1.78 15.49 4.24
C THR A 190 1.90 16.62 3.22
N SER A 191 0.87 16.78 2.38
CA SER A 191 0.83 17.82 1.35
C SER A 191 0.83 19.22 1.97
N TYR A 192 0.06 19.42 3.05
CA TYR A 192 0.02 20.67 3.82
C TYR A 192 1.38 21.01 4.43
N ASN A 193 2.02 20.05 5.12
CA ASN A 193 3.33 20.25 5.74
C ASN A 193 4.42 20.60 4.70
N ILE A 194 4.42 19.94 3.55
CA ILE A 194 5.38 20.21 2.47
C ILE A 194 5.15 21.61 1.88
N ARG A 195 3.90 22.00 1.63
CA ARG A 195 3.57 23.35 1.11
C ARG A 195 4.04 24.44 2.07
N ASN A 196 3.77 24.28 3.37
CA ASN A 196 4.18 25.23 4.40
C ASN A 196 5.70 25.34 4.52
N ARG A 197 6.44 24.22 4.43
CA ARG A 197 7.91 24.24 4.43
C ARG A 197 8.46 24.94 3.18
N ARG A 198 7.90 24.68 1.99
CA ARG A 198 8.33 25.35 0.75
C ARG A 198 8.14 26.86 0.83
N GLN A 199 6.99 27.32 1.33
CA GLN A 199 6.70 28.74 1.52
C GLN A 199 7.62 29.41 2.54
N ARG A 200 8.12 28.69 3.55
CA ARG A 200 9.08 29.23 4.54
C ARG A 200 10.53 29.29 4.04
N ILE A 201 10.94 28.39 3.15
CA ILE A 201 12.32 28.33 2.64
C ILE A 201 12.53 29.25 1.42
N GLN A 202 11.52 29.40 0.55
CA GLN A 202 11.59 30.31 -0.60
C GLN A 202 11.97 31.78 -0.27
N PRO A 203 11.48 32.41 0.82
CA PRO A 203 11.92 33.76 1.15
C PRO A 203 13.40 33.82 1.56
N LEU A 204 13.94 32.81 2.25
CA LEU A 204 15.35 32.77 2.66
C LEU A 204 16.31 32.68 1.45
N VAL A 205 15.95 31.92 0.42
CA VAL A 205 16.76 31.81 -0.81
C VAL A 205 16.77 33.14 -1.56
N ASN A 206 15.62 33.82 -1.66
CA ASN A 206 15.56 35.14 -2.29
C ASN A 206 16.31 36.21 -1.49
N THR A 207 16.24 36.21 -0.16
CA THR A 207 17.02 37.15 0.66
C THR A 207 18.51 36.91 0.52
N ASN A 208 18.98 35.67 0.57
CA ASN A 208 20.41 35.35 0.42
C ASN A 208 20.92 35.69 -1.00
N ALA A 209 20.14 35.41 -2.04
CA ALA A 209 20.49 35.78 -3.42
C ALA A 209 20.50 37.31 -3.64
N ILE A 210 19.61 38.06 -2.98
CA ILE A 210 19.60 39.53 -3.02
C ILE A 210 20.79 40.11 -2.23
N VAL A 211 21.14 39.53 -1.08
CA VAL A 211 22.30 39.93 -0.27
C VAL A 211 23.61 39.63 -0.99
N GLU A 212 23.77 38.46 -1.62
CA GLU A 212 24.94 38.13 -2.44
C GLU A 212 25.08 39.07 -3.65
N ARG A 213 23.98 39.38 -4.35
CA ARG A 213 23.99 40.37 -5.45
C ARG A 213 24.34 41.78 -4.98
N ARG A 214 23.95 42.18 -3.77
CA ARG A 214 24.34 43.48 -3.18
C ARG A 214 25.81 43.50 -2.77
N ARG A 215 26.35 42.42 -2.19
CA ARG A 215 27.79 42.30 -1.89
C ARG A 215 28.64 42.35 -3.15
N ALA A 216 28.29 41.57 -4.18
CA ALA A 216 29.00 41.59 -5.46
C ALA A 216 28.98 42.97 -6.15
N ARG A 217 27.90 43.76 -5.99
CA ARG A 217 27.84 45.15 -6.46
C ARG A 217 28.70 46.10 -5.61
N GLY A 218 28.77 45.90 -4.29
CA GLY A 218 29.63 46.69 -3.40
C GLY A 218 31.12 46.46 -3.70
N ASP A 219 31.52 45.21 -3.92
CA ASP A 219 32.91 44.85 -4.23
C ASP A 219 33.34 45.38 -5.61
N ALA A 220 32.43 45.38 -6.60
CA ALA A 220 32.67 45.97 -7.92
C ALA A 220 32.82 47.50 -7.88
N GLN A 221 32.13 48.19 -6.97
CA GLN A 221 32.27 49.64 -6.79
C GLN A 221 33.59 50.01 -6.11
N LEU A 222 34.08 49.18 -5.19
CA LEU A 222 35.38 49.37 -4.54
C LEU A 222 36.56 49.20 -5.51
N LEU A 223 36.45 48.29 -6.49
CA LEU A 223 37.46 48.09 -7.53
C LEU A 223 37.54 49.26 -8.53
N ILE A 224 36.48 50.03 -8.72
CA ILE A 224 36.45 51.19 -9.63
C ILE A 224 37.06 52.45 -8.99
N ILE A 225 37.21 52.49 -7.66
CA ILE A 225 37.81 53.62 -6.93
C ILE A 225 39.33 53.47 -6.79
N LEU A 226 39.88 52.28 -7.06
CA LEU A 226 41.30 51.96 -6.94
C LEU A 226 42.07 52.03 -8.28
N PHE A 227 41.42 52.47 -9.36
CA PHE A 227 42.01 52.77 -10.67
C PHE A 227 41.60 54.18 -11.12
#